data_AF-F3FX84-F1
#
_entry.id   AF-F3FX84-F1
#
_cell.length_a   1.000
_cell.length_b   1.000
_cell.length_c   1.000
_cell.angle_alpha   90.00
_cell.angle_beta   90.00
_cell.angle_gamma   90.00
#
_symmetry.space_group_name_H-M   'P 1'
#
loop_
_entity.id
_entity.type
_entity.pdbx_description
1 polymer ?
#
loop_
_entity_poly.entity_id
_entity_poly.type
_entity_poly.pdbx_seq_one_letter_code
_entity_poly.pdbx_strand_id
1 'polypeptide(L)' 'SANVRTLFSQPTLAALAAASGAVDDLVIPANGIPVDCQRITPDMLPLVDLTQELIDQVVACVAGGAANVQDI' A
#
# COMPACT_ATOMS: atom_id res chain seq x y z
N SER A 1 -10.95 -20.99 -17.84
CA SER A 1 -11.27 -21.47 -16.48
C SER A 1 -10.07 -22.24 -15.95
N ALA A 2 -9.24 -21.61 -15.11
CA ALA A 2 -8.03 -22.23 -14.57
C ALA A 2 -8.38 -23.23 -13.46
N ASN A 3 -7.83 -24.44 -13.55
CA ASN A 3 -8.14 -25.55 -12.66
C ASN A 3 -7.29 -25.46 -11.39
N VAL A 4 -7.93 -25.38 -10.21
CA VAL A 4 -7.29 -25.34 -8.89
C VAL A 4 -6.31 -26.49 -8.62
N ARG A 5 -6.41 -27.61 -9.35
CA ARG A 5 -5.52 -28.78 -9.22
C ARG A 5 -4.07 -28.49 -9.63
N THR A 6 -3.82 -27.49 -10.49
CA THR A 6 -2.47 -27.17 -10.98
C THR A 6 -1.64 -26.38 -9.96
N LEU A 7 -2.30 -25.61 -9.09
CA LEU A 7 -1.63 -24.86 -8.00
C LEU A 7 -1.07 -25.78 -6.90
N PHE A 8 -1.66 -26.96 -6.70
CA PHE A 8 -1.24 -27.90 -5.66
C PHE A 8 -0.15 -28.90 -6.11
N SER A 9 0.23 -28.91 -7.38
CA SER A 9 1.24 -29.84 -7.94
C SER A 9 2.69 -29.36 -7.89
N GLN A 10 2.96 -28.12 -7.48
CA GLN A 10 4.33 -27.60 -7.33
C GLN A 10 4.45 -26.85 -5.98
N PRO A 11 4.88 -27.52 -4.90
CA PRO A 11 4.88 -26.97 -3.55
C PRO A 11 6.17 -26.16 -3.28
N THR A 12 6.58 -25.31 -4.23
CA THR A 12 7.76 -24.47 -4.06
C THR A 12 7.42 -23.02 -4.39
N LEU A 13 7.92 -22.10 -3.55
CA LEU A 13 7.80 -20.65 -3.79
C LEU A 13 8.28 -20.25 -5.20
N ALA A 14 9.23 -21.00 -5.77
CA ALA A 14 9.76 -20.80 -7.12
C ALA A 14 8.70 -20.98 -8.22
N ALA A 15 7.76 -21.92 -8.06
CA ALA A 15 6.70 -22.16 -9.04
C ALA A 15 5.61 -21.07 -9.01
N LEU A 16 5.27 -20.59 -7.81
CA LEU A 16 4.34 -19.47 -7.63
C LEU A 16 4.93 -18.16 -8.16
N ALA A 17 6.23 -17.93 -7.94
CA ALA A 17 6.96 -16.80 -8.51
C ALA A 17 7.01 -16.83 -10.04
N ALA A 18 7.13 -18.01 -10.66
CA ALA A 18 7.13 -18.17 -12.12
C ALA A 18 5.75 -17.97 -12.77
N ALA A 19 4.65 -18.19 -12.02
CA ALA A 19 3.28 -17.98 -12.48
C ALA A 19 2.79 -16.52 -12.29
N SER A 20 3.45 -15.76 -11.41
CA SER A 20 3.26 -14.32 -11.30
C SER A 20 3.97 -13.65 -12.47
N GLY A 21 3.28 -13.54 -13.61
CA GLY A 21 3.75 -12.71 -14.72
C GLY A 21 4.21 -11.37 -14.17
N ALA A 22 5.43 -10.96 -14.56
CA ALA A 22 5.99 -9.67 -14.20
C ALA A 22 4.95 -8.59 -14.50
N VAL A 23 4.51 -7.89 -13.46
CA VAL A 23 3.70 -6.67 -13.58
C VAL A 23 4.63 -5.56 -14.07
N ASP A 24 5.07 -5.67 -15.32
CA ASP A 24 6.05 -4.77 -15.94
C ASP A 24 5.45 -3.38 -16.23
N ASP A 25 4.12 -3.26 -16.22
CA ASP A 25 3.36 -2.05 -16.58
C ASP A 25 2.59 -1.42 -15.40
N LEU A 26 2.87 -1.84 -14.16
CA LEU A 26 2.30 -1.15 -13.00
C LEU A 26 3.22 0.02 -12.62
N VAL A 27 2.92 1.22 -13.12
CA VAL A 27 3.58 2.44 -12.64
C VAL A 27 3.16 2.65 -11.19
N ILE A 28 4.03 2.25 -10.26
CA ILE A 28 3.83 2.50 -8.83
C ILE A 28 4.15 3.98 -8.59
N PRO A 29 3.17 4.83 -8.24
CA PRO A 29 3.46 6.21 -7.86
C PRO A 29 4.34 6.21 -6.61
N ALA A 30 5.23 7.19 -6.52
CA ALA A 30 6.04 7.35 -5.31
C ALA A 30 5.12 7.59 -4.10
N ASN A 31 5.46 7.00 -2.96
CA ASN A 31 4.76 7.22 -1.69
C ASN A 31 4.58 8.72 -1.44
N GLY A 32 3.34 9.14 -1.21
CA GLY A 32 2.98 10.54 -0.97
C GLY A 32 3.32 11.00 0.45
N ILE A 33 3.49 10.07 1.40
CA ILE A 33 3.82 10.35 2.81
C ILE A 33 5.31 10.03 3.08
N PRO A 34 6.16 11.05 3.29
CA PRO A 34 7.56 10.85 3.66
C PRO A 34 7.71 10.16 5.02
N VAL A 35 8.84 9.47 5.19
CA VAL A 35 9.28 8.99 6.51
C VAL A 35 9.44 10.18 7.46
N ASP A 36 9.00 10.01 8.71
CA ASP A 36 9.00 11.05 9.76
C ASP A 36 8.14 12.28 9.45
N CYS A 37 7.11 12.13 8.60
CA CYS A 37 6.17 13.21 8.32
C CYS A 37 5.47 13.68 9.61
N GLN A 38 5.68 14.94 10.00
CA GLN A 38 5.06 15.49 11.22
C GLN A 38 3.61 15.93 11.01
N ARG A 39 3.18 16.10 9.76
CA ARG A 39 1.81 16.50 9.42
C ARG A 39 1.42 16.01 8.02
N ILE A 40 0.42 15.16 7.96
CA ILE A 40 -0.18 14.70 6.70
C ILE A 40 -1.13 15.79 6.20
N THR A 41 -1.12 16.06 4.90
CA THR A 41 -1.98 17.04 4.25
C THR A 41 -2.82 16.37 3.15
N PRO A 42 -3.97 16.95 2.75
CA PRO A 42 -4.84 16.38 1.72
C PRO A 42 -4.13 16.13 0.38
N ASP A 43 -3.18 16.99 -0.01
CA ASP A 43 -2.41 16.85 -1.25
C ASP A 43 -1.58 15.56 -1.29
N MET A 44 -1.25 15.01 -0.13
CA MET A 44 -0.49 13.76 0.02
C MET A 44 -1.38 12.51 -0.06
N LEU A 45 -2.71 12.69 -0.11
CA LEU A 45 -3.70 11.61 -0.12
C LEU A 45 -4.55 11.67 -1.42
N PRO A 46 -3.96 11.63 -2.63
CA PRO A 46 -4.67 11.87 -3.88
C PRO A 46 -5.73 10.80 -4.22
N LEU A 47 -5.73 9.67 -3.49
CA LEU A 47 -6.67 8.57 -3.68
C LEU A 47 -7.97 8.76 -2.88
N VAL A 48 -8.04 9.75 -1.98
CA VAL A 48 -9.21 9.99 -1.15
C VAL A 48 -9.37 11.48 -0.81
N ASP A 49 -10.59 11.99 -0.93
CA ASP A 49 -10.91 13.35 -0.49
C ASP A 49 -11.14 13.39 1.02
N LEU A 50 -10.08 13.71 1.77
CA LEU A 50 -10.15 13.98 3.21
C LEU A 50 -9.85 15.44 3.51
N THR A 51 -10.64 16.05 4.40
CA THR A 51 -10.31 17.37 4.94
C THR A 51 -9.18 17.24 5.96
N GLN A 52 -8.46 18.34 6.21
CA GLN A 52 -7.40 18.36 7.21
C GLN A 52 -7.91 17.97 8.60
N GLU A 53 -9.15 18.35 8.98
CA GLU A 53 -9.68 17.97 10.29
C GLU A 53 -9.90 16.45 10.43
N LEU A 54 -10.29 15.79 9.34
CA LEU A 54 -10.46 14.33 9.33
C LEU A 54 -9.11 13.62 9.38
N ILE A 55 -8.11 14.14 8.67
CA ILE A 55 -6.73 13.63 8.72
C ILE A 55 -6.19 13.74 10.14
N ASP A 56 -6.35 14.91 10.78
CA ASP A 56 -5.87 15.16 12.13
C ASP A 56 -6.57 14.25 13.17
N GLN A 57 -7.86 13.92 12.98
CA GLN A 57 -8.58 12.96 13.82
C GLN A 57 -8.01 11.54 13.69
N VAL A 58 -7.73 11.09 12.47
CA VAL A 58 -7.11 9.76 12.23
C VAL A 58 -5.72 9.72 12.85
N VAL A 59 -4.89 10.74 12.61
CA VAL A 59 -3.56 10.87 13.18
C VAL A 59 -3.58 10.85 14.71
N ALA A 60 -4.56 11.50 15.34
CA ALA A 60 -4.71 11.50 16.80
C ALA A 60 -5.02 10.10 17.37
N CYS A 61 -5.56 9.18 16.57
CA CYS A 61 -5.82 7.81 16.99
C CYS A 61 -4.56 6.92 16.87
N VAL A 62 -3.50 7.39 16.21
CA VAL A 62 -2.26 6.65 16.01
C VAL A 62 -1.26 6.99 17.11
N ALA A 63 -0.84 5.99 17.88
CA ALA A 63 0.27 6.17 18.82
C ALA A 63 1.54 6.57 18.07
N GLY A 64 2.16 7.70 18.44
CA GLY A 64 3.26 8.31 17.68
C GLY A 64 2.83 9.35 16.64
N GLY A 65 1.52 9.56 16.44
CA GLY A 65 0.98 10.61 15.58
C GLY A 65 1.35 10.42 14.11
N ALA A 66 1.48 11.53 13.38
CA ALA A 66 1.68 11.53 11.93
C ALA A 66 2.99 10.83 11.52
N ALA A 67 4.02 10.88 12.37
CA ALA A 67 5.30 10.25 12.11
C ALA A 67 5.21 8.72 12.03
N ASN A 68 4.14 8.13 12.59
CA ASN A 68 3.91 6.69 12.55
C ASN A 68 2.90 6.26 11.46
N VAL A 69 2.51 7.17 10.56
CA VAL A 69 1.62 6.88 9.43
C VAL A 69 2.47 6.76 8.16
N GLN A 70 2.22 5.69 7.38
CA GLN A 70 2.97 5.37 6.17
C GLN A 70 2.03 5.08 5.00
N ASP A 71 2.45 5.46 3.80
CA ASP A 71 1.81 5.11 2.54
C ASP A 71 2.25 3.69 2.09
N ILE A 72 1.33 2.89 1.55
CA ILE A 72 1.56 1.47 1.17
C ILE A 72 0.98 1.11 -0.20
#